data_AF-A0A3D5BZU0-F1
#
_entry.id   AF-A0A3D5BZU0-F1
#
_cell.length_a   1.000
_cell.length_b   1.000
_cell.length_c   1.000
_cell.angle_alpha   90.00
_cell.angle_beta   90.00
_cell.angle_gamma   90.00
#
_symmetry.space_group_name_H-M   'P 1'
#
loop_
_entity.id
_entity.type
_entity.pdbx_description
1 polymer ?
#
loop_
_entity_poly.entity_id
_entity_poly.type
_entity_poly.pdbx_seq_one_letter_code
_entity_poly.pdbx_strand_id
1 'polypeptide(L)'
;MFERVLKSEIPIRYWTATLMHSLKHGCVHQLNLRMRQPASTIHRSNLAFLGRTILAIAITTVLLLFSVSVTTARDIDQLDHPLAVDIAVGTSVTFHLNIPWSTPPPTTVSVLFGLPNSNVRHRGTAAFAVQDRRLSATYQWQPRGSIVPGVEIQYAFEIVSPTETSQTGYATFTYIDRTLDWNIVTVDSVELWLQSPRAGLTSETRTAVIKALSVLKSDFNLSLTRPIRIVLYTDGARMREDLGGGTRGWVGGVADADLNVILLDGEMHGLSEAIAHELTHVVIDHATENPFGRVPSWLHEGLATVIETQVGFNSPPYNEIMASIATCEQFVSLRGLTGSFPASDARAIAAYAQSHSLVNFVIDRWGEPAIREILDAYSTGVTDDQAIQQVLGIPLDDLEAAWTQNLAGIPSTSPPSPPPIVATVTWSGGANVRTTPCPNGVVAYVAPNRASITLSGENKKVFGVTWSRVTDGNWIDETRLSFPSPVRTSSPPTPNITAATPDPVIAEKTQAPQKPTEAPGRPEVVRNLIIAVALLLIFVAAAIGVDIRQRR
;
A
#
# COMPACT_ATOMS: atom_id res chain seq x y z
N MET A 1 5.21 42.30 -1.62
CA MET A 1 6.01 43.54 -1.74
C MET A 1 7.34 43.29 -1.05
N PHE A 2 8.45 43.59 -1.73
CA PHE A 2 9.82 43.75 -1.25
C PHE A 2 10.50 42.73 -0.30
N GLU A 3 11.62 42.24 -0.82
CA GLU A 3 12.79 41.59 -0.24
C GLU A 3 13.35 42.24 1.07
N ARG A 4 14.11 41.44 1.83
CA ARG A 4 15.06 41.77 2.93
C ARG A 4 14.52 41.93 4.37
N VAL A 5 14.75 40.89 5.16
CA VAL A 5 15.44 41.02 6.46
C VAL A 5 16.69 40.12 6.42
N LEU A 6 17.80 40.58 6.98
CA LEU A 6 19.11 39.92 6.96
C LEU A 6 19.63 39.74 8.39
N LYS A 7 20.19 38.55 8.69
CA LYS A 7 21.20 38.30 9.75
C LYS A 7 20.70 38.52 11.20
N SER A 8 21.35 38.05 12.27
CA SER A 8 22.41 37.03 12.50
C SER A 8 22.25 36.52 13.97
N GLU A 9 22.95 35.49 14.50
CA GLU A 9 24.34 35.48 15.03
C GLU A 9 24.60 34.08 15.68
N ILE A 10 25.71 33.33 15.44
CA ILE A 10 27.13 33.43 15.93
C ILE A 10 27.37 32.58 17.22
N PRO A 11 28.58 32.04 17.56
CA PRO A 11 29.83 31.79 16.80
C PRO A 11 30.52 30.40 17.14
N ILE A 12 31.86 30.31 16.95
CA ILE A 12 32.82 29.25 17.40
C ILE A 12 32.82 27.97 16.52
N ARG A 13 33.93 27.35 16.09
CA ARG A 13 35.41 27.63 15.96
C ARG A 13 35.95 26.71 14.82
N TYR A 14 37.22 26.62 14.37
CA TYR A 14 38.53 27.01 14.94
C TYR A 14 39.56 27.41 13.82
N TRP A 15 40.84 27.06 14.00
CA TRP A 15 42.07 27.35 13.22
C TRP A 15 42.48 26.17 12.29
N THR A 16 43.36 26.21 11.26
CA THR A 16 44.22 27.18 10.50
C THR A 16 44.84 26.41 9.29
N ALA A 17 45.55 26.93 8.25
CA ALA A 17 45.88 28.25 7.67
C ALA A 17 46.49 28.02 6.25
N THR A 18 46.84 29.08 5.50
CA THR A 18 47.34 29.02 4.10
C THR A 18 48.40 30.09 3.80
N LEU A 19 49.53 29.76 3.13
CA LEU A 19 50.21 30.63 2.13
C LEU A 19 51.32 29.91 1.31
N MET A 20 51.89 30.62 0.31
CA MET A 20 52.87 30.16 -0.70
C MET A 20 54.30 30.71 -0.44
N HIS A 21 55.20 30.57 -1.44
CA HIS A 21 56.61 31.06 -1.55
C HIS A 21 57.70 30.20 -0.83
N SER A 22 58.94 30.01 -1.35
CA SER A 22 59.51 30.40 -2.67
C SER A 22 60.82 29.68 -3.09
N LEU A 23 61.16 29.79 -4.38
CA LEU A 23 62.50 29.85 -5.03
C LEU A 23 63.57 28.69 -4.95
N LYS A 24 63.85 28.13 -6.15
CA LYS A 24 65.17 27.94 -6.84
C LYS A 24 66.26 26.96 -6.31
N HIS A 25 67.12 26.60 -7.29
CA HIS A 25 68.42 25.89 -7.25
C HIS A 25 68.35 24.35 -7.04
N GLY A 26 69.09 23.52 -7.80
CA GLY A 26 69.92 23.83 -8.98
C GLY A 26 70.66 22.61 -9.59
N CYS A 27 71.38 22.87 -10.68
CA CYS A 27 72.46 22.10 -11.34
C CYS A 27 72.33 20.58 -11.67
N VAL A 28 72.38 20.35 -12.99
CA VAL A 28 72.92 19.21 -13.74
C VAL A 28 74.03 18.40 -13.06
N HIS A 29 73.95 17.06 -13.18
CA HIS A 29 75.13 16.22 -13.46
C HIS A 29 74.80 15.06 -14.42
N GLN A 30 75.82 14.62 -15.18
CA GLN A 30 75.70 13.53 -16.16
C GLN A 30 75.94 12.15 -15.52
N LEU A 31 75.48 11.09 -16.18
CA LEU A 31 76.35 9.93 -16.40
C LEU A 31 76.23 9.41 -17.84
N ASN A 32 77.37 9.14 -18.46
CA ASN A 32 77.46 8.62 -19.83
C ASN A 32 77.30 7.09 -19.84
N LEU A 33 76.70 6.51 -20.91
CA LEU A 33 77.46 5.71 -21.91
C LEU A 33 76.58 5.04 -23.00
N ARG A 34 76.81 5.49 -24.24
CA ARG A 34 77.03 4.71 -25.50
C ARG A 34 76.15 3.50 -25.90
N MET A 35 75.79 3.55 -27.21
CA MET A 35 75.59 2.44 -28.16
C MET A 35 74.30 1.60 -27.99
N ARG A 36 73.59 1.19 -29.06
CA ARG A 36 73.88 1.15 -30.52
C ARG A 36 72.61 1.49 -31.31
N GLN A 37 72.74 2.06 -32.52
CA GLN A 37 71.80 1.79 -33.62
C GLN A 37 72.29 0.55 -34.40
N PRO A 38 71.43 -0.10 -35.19
CA PRO A 38 71.30 0.29 -36.60
C PRO A 38 69.86 0.60 -37.02
N ALA A 39 69.70 1.18 -38.21
CA ALA A 39 68.40 1.52 -38.79
C ALA A 39 67.95 0.48 -39.83
N SER A 40 66.64 0.29 -39.98
CA SER A 40 66.03 -0.04 -41.27
C SER A 40 64.58 0.42 -41.38
N THR A 41 64.31 1.02 -42.53
CA THR A 41 63.05 1.55 -43.07
C THR A 41 61.88 0.56 -42.96
N ILE A 42 60.71 1.00 -42.47
CA ILE A 42 59.42 0.28 -42.56
C ILE A 42 58.33 1.20 -43.13
N HIS A 43 57.39 0.62 -43.90
CA HIS A 43 56.49 1.34 -44.80
C HIS A 43 55.46 2.28 -44.12
N ARG A 44 55.19 3.41 -44.80
CA ARG A 44 54.06 4.32 -44.53
C ARG A 44 52.65 3.73 -44.77
N SER A 45 52.53 2.52 -45.30
CA SER A 45 51.25 1.90 -45.68
C SER A 45 50.33 1.59 -44.50
N ASN A 46 50.88 1.22 -43.35
CA ASN A 46 50.09 0.59 -42.29
C ASN A 46 49.31 1.59 -41.42
N LEU A 47 49.75 2.85 -41.32
CA LEU A 47 49.02 3.88 -40.57
C LEU A 47 47.68 4.25 -41.22
N ALA A 48 47.61 4.26 -42.55
CA ALA A 48 46.37 4.53 -43.29
C ALA A 48 45.33 3.41 -43.12
N PHE A 49 45.77 2.18 -42.89
CA PHE A 49 44.89 1.05 -42.59
C PHE A 49 44.38 1.13 -41.15
N LEU A 50 45.27 1.38 -40.18
CA LEU A 50 44.92 1.47 -38.75
C LEU A 50 43.98 2.64 -38.45
N GLY A 51 44.19 3.80 -39.09
CA GLY A 51 43.27 4.94 -38.98
C GLY A 51 41.87 4.65 -39.54
N ARG A 52 41.76 3.79 -40.58
CA ARG A 52 40.47 3.36 -41.14
C ARG A 52 39.75 2.37 -40.23
N THR A 53 40.42 1.42 -39.59
CA THR A 53 39.77 0.54 -38.60
C THR A 53 39.35 1.30 -37.35
N ILE A 54 40.14 2.25 -36.85
CA ILE A 54 39.75 3.08 -35.70
C ILE A 54 38.53 3.95 -36.05
N LEU A 55 38.50 4.57 -37.24
CA LEU A 55 37.34 5.35 -37.69
C LEU A 55 36.09 4.47 -37.89
N ALA A 56 36.24 3.28 -38.45
CA ALA A 56 35.14 2.32 -38.60
C ALA A 56 34.59 1.88 -37.24
N ILE A 57 35.45 1.53 -36.28
CA ILE A 57 35.04 1.18 -34.91
C ILE A 57 34.32 2.36 -34.26
N ALA A 58 34.84 3.59 -34.36
CA ALA A 58 34.19 4.77 -33.82
C ALA A 58 32.78 5.01 -34.43
N ILE A 59 32.63 4.83 -35.74
CA ILE A 59 31.31 4.93 -36.42
C ILE A 59 30.37 3.82 -35.94
N THR A 60 30.83 2.57 -35.83
CA THR A 60 30.02 1.45 -35.30
C THR A 60 29.63 1.67 -33.84
N THR A 61 30.52 2.18 -32.99
CA THR A 61 30.21 2.52 -31.60
C THR A 61 29.23 3.70 -31.50
N VAL A 62 29.33 4.71 -32.36
CA VAL A 62 28.34 5.80 -32.43
C VAL A 62 26.98 5.28 -32.93
N LEU A 63 26.94 4.37 -33.90
CA LEU A 63 25.69 3.71 -34.33
C LEU A 63 25.08 2.82 -33.24
N LEU A 64 25.90 2.14 -32.42
CA LEU A 64 25.46 1.39 -31.25
C LEU A 64 25.00 2.29 -30.09
N LEU A 65 25.49 3.53 -30.00
CA LEU A 65 25.04 4.52 -29.00
C LEU A 65 23.84 5.35 -29.49
N PHE A 66 23.66 5.49 -30.80
CA PHE A 66 22.43 5.97 -31.44
C PHE A 66 21.43 4.84 -31.74
N SER A 67 21.70 3.62 -31.26
CA SER A 67 20.68 2.61 -31.04
C SER A 67 19.82 3.07 -29.87
N VAL A 68 18.90 4.00 -30.16
CA VAL A 68 17.66 4.16 -29.41
C VAL A 68 17.11 2.77 -29.14
N SER A 69 16.56 2.54 -27.94
CA SER A 69 15.80 1.32 -27.67
C SER A 69 14.61 1.25 -28.64
N VAL A 70 14.84 0.65 -29.80
CA VAL A 70 13.79 0.07 -30.63
C VAL A 70 13.24 -1.05 -29.77
N THR A 71 12.21 -0.71 -28.97
CA THR A 71 11.27 -1.66 -28.38
C THR A 71 10.98 -2.66 -29.49
N THR A 72 11.42 -3.91 -29.31
CA THR A 72 11.50 -4.86 -30.42
C THR A 72 10.16 -4.93 -31.10
N ALA A 73 10.08 -4.40 -32.32
CA ALA A 73 8.89 -4.51 -33.12
C ALA A 73 8.67 -6.00 -33.33
N ARG A 74 7.68 -6.58 -32.64
CA ARG A 74 6.95 -7.72 -33.17
C ARG A 74 6.54 -7.31 -34.57
N ASP A 75 6.76 -8.18 -35.56
CA ASP A 75 6.41 -7.87 -36.94
C ASP A 75 4.93 -7.44 -36.99
N ILE A 76 4.71 -6.16 -37.28
CA ILE A 76 3.36 -5.58 -37.38
C ILE A 76 2.59 -6.26 -38.53
N ASP A 77 3.34 -6.82 -39.48
CA ASP A 77 2.88 -7.69 -40.56
C ASP A 77 2.28 -9.02 -40.08
N GLN A 78 2.54 -9.44 -38.83
CA GLN A 78 2.01 -10.66 -38.21
C GLN A 78 0.86 -10.40 -37.19
N LEU A 79 0.27 -9.20 -37.21
CA LEU A 79 -1.01 -8.95 -36.54
C LEU A 79 -2.17 -9.54 -37.38
N ASP A 80 -2.49 -10.83 -37.13
CA ASP A 80 -3.66 -11.55 -37.65
C ASP A 80 -5.02 -10.94 -37.25
N HIS A 81 -5.01 -9.91 -36.40
CA HIS A 81 -6.21 -9.21 -35.93
C HIS A 81 -6.13 -7.72 -36.30
N PRO A 82 -7.22 -7.12 -36.80
CA PRO A 82 -7.21 -5.73 -37.30
C PRO A 82 -7.00 -4.68 -36.20
N LEU A 83 -7.27 -5.06 -34.95
CA LEU A 83 -7.12 -4.29 -33.73
C LEU A 83 -6.46 -5.19 -32.67
N ALA A 84 -5.49 -4.65 -31.93
CA ALA A 84 -4.83 -5.35 -30.82
C ALA A 84 -4.35 -4.36 -29.74
N VAL A 85 -4.08 -4.89 -28.55
CA VAL A 85 -3.55 -4.11 -27.41
C VAL A 85 -2.45 -4.90 -26.71
N ASP A 86 -1.28 -4.29 -26.55
CA ASP A 86 -0.21 -4.77 -25.68
C ASP A 86 -0.26 -4.05 -24.33
N ILE A 87 -0.23 -4.80 -23.23
CA ILE A 87 -0.44 -4.29 -21.87
C ILE A 87 0.81 -4.52 -21.02
N ALA A 88 1.37 -3.44 -20.49
CA ALA A 88 2.33 -3.48 -19.39
C ALA A 88 1.67 -2.83 -18.17
N VAL A 89 1.19 -3.65 -17.23
CA VAL A 89 0.45 -3.18 -16.05
C VAL A 89 1.31 -2.23 -15.20
N GLY A 90 0.66 -1.29 -14.52
CA GLY A 90 1.29 -0.12 -13.87
C GLY A 90 1.96 0.89 -14.82
N THR A 91 2.26 0.52 -16.07
CA THR A 91 3.24 1.22 -16.92
C THR A 91 2.63 1.84 -18.18
N SER A 92 2.10 1.03 -19.10
CA SER A 92 1.56 1.51 -20.38
C SER A 92 0.61 0.53 -21.07
N VAL A 93 -0.31 1.08 -21.85
CA VAL A 93 -1.17 0.36 -22.79
C VAL A 93 -0.81 0.81 -24.21
N THR A 94 -0.49 -0.13 -25.10
CA THR A 94 -0.15 0.17 -26.50
C THR A 94 -1.27 -0.34 -27.40
N PHE A 95 -1.95 0.56 -28.08
CA PHE A 95 -3.03 0.26 -29.01
C PHE A 95 -2.47 0.11 -30.43
N HIS A 96 -2.87 -0.94 -31.13
CA HIS A 96 -2.43 -1.25 -32.50
C HIS A 96 -3.61 -1.37 -33.46
N LEU A 97 -3.43 -0.83 -34.65
CA LEU A 97 -4.31 -0.96 -35.82
C LEU A 97 -3.50 -1.60 -36.95
N ASN A 98 -4.05 -2.59 -37.63
CA ASN A 98 -3.43 -3.19 -38.83
C ASN A 98 -4.53 -3.64 -39.82
N ILE A 99 -4.97 -2.73 -40.71
CA ILE A 99 -6.10 -2.97 -41.61
C ILE A 99 -5.72 -2.83 -43.09
N PRO A 100 -6.41 -3.51 -44.03
CA PRO A 100 -6.30 -3.20 -45.46
C PRO A 100 -6.63 -1.72 -45.75
N TRP A 101 -5.86 -1.09 -46.63
CA TRP A 101 -6.03 0.32 -47.00
C TRP A 101 -5.86 0.51 -48.51
N SER A 102 -6.84 1.16 -49.14
CA SER A 102 -6.95 1.30 -50.61
C SER A 102 -7.10 2.74 -51.10
N THR A 103 -7.37 3.67 -50.19
CA THR A 103 -7.47 5.12 -50.41
C THR A 103 -6.10 5.79 -50.26
N PRO A 104 -5.96 7.10 -50.57
CA PRO A 104 -4.74 7.85 -50.25
C PRO A 104 -4.36 7.73 -48.75
N PRO A 105 -3.09 7.94 -48.36
CA PRO A 105 -2.70 7.89 -46.95
C PRO A 105 -3.54 8.84 -46.07
N PRO A 106 -3.90 8.44 -44.84
CA PRO A 106 -4.60 9.32 -43.91
C PRO A 106 -3.84 10.61 -43.66
N THR A 107 -4.56 11.70 -43.36
CA THR A 107 -3.98 12.91 -42.78
C THR A 107 -3.82 12.77 -41.27
N THR A 108 -4.65 11.96 -40.61
CA THR A 108 -4.57 11.69 -39.17
C THR A 108 -5.17 10.31 -38.87
N VAL A 109 -4.51 9.56 -37.99
CA VAL A 109 -5.10 8.41 -37.29
C VAL A 109 -5.15 8.74 -35.80
N SER A 110 -6.24 8.40 -35.12
CA SER A 110 -6.40 8.61 -33.68
C SER A 110 -7.13 7.44 -33.04
N VAL A 111 -6.71 7.02 -31.85
CA VAL A 111 -7.48 6.08 -31.02
C VAL A 111 -8.40 6.85 -30.08
N LEU A 112 -9.66 6.43 -30.02
CA LEU A 112 -10.68 6.87 -29.07
C LEU A 112 -10.85 5.74 -28.04
N PHE A 113 -10.67 6.01 -26.74
CA PHE A 113 -10.76 4.97 -25.71
C PHE A 113 -11.33 5.47 -24.37
N GLY A 114 -11.95 4.57 -23.61
CA GLY A 114 -12.55 4.87 -22.30
C GLY A 114 -13.41 3.71 -21.77
N LEU A 115 -14.13 3.94 -20.66
CA LEU A 115 -15.04 2.94 -20.09
C LEU A 115 -16.23 2.70 -21.04
N PRO A 116 -16.65 1.44 -21.31
CA PRO A 116 -17.65 1.10 -22.32
C PRO A 116 -18.89 2.01 -22.33
N ASN A 117 -19.49 2.27 -21.17
CA ASN A 117 -20.74 3.02 -21.04
C ASN A 117 -20.57 4.53 -20.77
N SER A 118 -19.33 5.04 -20.70
CA SER A 118 -19.09 6.47 -20.47
C SER A 118 -19.20 7.29 -21.76
N ASN A 119 -19.81 8.47 -21.66
CA ASN A 119 -19.77 9.48 -22.73
C ASN A 119 -18.40 10.18 -22.84
N VAL A 120 -17.49 9.96 -21.89
CA VAL A 120 -16.11 10.47 -21.94
C VAL A 120 -15.23 9.47 -22.68
N ARG A 121 -14.43 9.99 -23.62
CA ARG A 121 -13.39 9.25 -24.36
C ARG A 121 -12.11 10.08 -24.40
N HIS A 122 -10.99 9.45 -24.12
CA HIS A 122 -9.67 10.00 -24.42
C HIS A 122 -9.39 9.83 -25.92
N ARG A 123 -8.77 10.83 -26.54
CA ARG A 123 -8.35 10.80 -27.95
C ARG A 123 -6.82 10.92 -28.04
N GLY A 124 -6.17 9.87 -28.53
CA GLY A 124 -4.72 9.81 -28.74
C GLY A 124 -4.36 9.80 -30.22
N THR A 125 -3.59 10.77 -30.70
CA THR A 125 -3.08 10.75 -32.08
C THR A 125 -2.05 9.63 -32.24
N ALA A 126 -2.32 8.66 -33.10
CA ALA A 126 -1.45 7.52 -33.33
C ALA A 126 -0.35 7.86 -34.36
N ALA A 127 0.84 7.29 -34.19
CA ALA A 127 1.81 7.22 -35.27
C ALA A 127 1.33 6.16 -36.28
N PHE A 128 1.41 6.44 -37.58
CA PHE A 128 0.91 5.52 -38.61
C PHE A 128 1.78 5.50 -39.86
N ALA A 129 1.67 4.41 -40.62
CA ALA A 129 2.31 4.20 -41.92
C ALA A 129 1.35 3.45 -42.86
N VAL A 130 1.48 3.71 -44.16
CA VAL A 130 0.80 2.94 -45.21
C VAL A 130 1.86 2.23 -46.06
N GLN A 131 1.84 0.90 -46.04
CA GLN A 131 2.77 0.02 -46.77
C GLN A 131 1.96 -1.16 -47.32
N ASP A 132 2.31 -1.64 -48.52
CA ASP A 132 1.72 -2.82 -49.19
C ASP A 132 0.18 -2.93 -49.10
N ARG A 133 -0.50 -1.79 -49.25
CA ARG A 133 -1.98 -1.64 -49.18
C ARG A 133 -2.56 -2.03 -47.82
N ARG A 134 -1.82 -1.78 -46.74
CA ARG A 134 -2.26 -1.81 -45.34
C ARG A 134 -2.00 -0.47 -44.67
N LEU A 135 -2.86 -0.10 -43.73
CA LEU A 135 -2.66 0.99 -42.78
C LEU A 135 -2.32 0.37 -41.42
N SER A 136 -1.10 0.62 -40.98
CA SER A 136 -0.62 0.25 -39.66
C SER A 136 -0.54 1.50 -38.79
N ALA A 137 -1.10 1.47 -37.57
CA ALA A 137 -0.99 2.56 -36.62
C ALA A 137 -0.73 2.07 -35.19
N THR A 138 -0.11 2.90 -34.37
CA THR A 138 0.23 2.59 -32.98
C THR A 138 0.18 3.83 -32.10
N TYR A 139 -0.41 3.69 -30.91
CA TYR A 139 -0.45 4.72 -29.87
C TYR A 139 -0.15 4.11 -28.50
N GLN A 140 0.82 4.66 -27.78
CA GLN A 140 1.14 4.24 -26.41
C GLN A 140 0.56 5.24 -25.40
N TRP A 141 -0.31 4.75 -24.53
CA TRP A 141 -0.86 5.46 -23.39
C TRP A 141 -0.12 5.08 -22.11
N GLN A 142 0.09 6.05 -21.21
CA GLN A 142 0.57 5.83 -19.84
C GLN A 142 -0.57 6.19 -18.87
N PRO A 143 -1.19 5.23 -18.17
CA PRO A 143 -2.33 5.54 -17.30
C PRO A 143 -1.98 6.34 -16.05
N ARG A 144 -0.72 6.28 -15.57
CA ARG A 144 -0.23 7.05 -14.40
C ARG A 144 -1.09 6.91 -13.14
N GLY A 145 -1.68 5.73 -12.93
CA GLY A 145 -2.58 5.45 -11.80
C GLY A 145 -4.04 5.84 -12.02
N SER A 146 -4.47 6.19 -13.25
CA SER A 146 -5.88 6.53 -13.54
C SER A 146 -6.79 5.32 -13.81
N ILE A 147 -6.27 4.10 -13.68
CA ILE A 147 -7.02 2.83 -13.77
C ILE A 147 -6.34 1.79 -12.88
N VAL A 148 -7.13 0.82 -12.41
CA VAL A 148 -6.66 -0.36 -11.67
C VAL A 148 -6.69 -1.62 -12.55
N PRO A 149 -5.92 -2.67 -12.23
CA PRO A 149 -6.04 -3.98 -12.89
C PRO A 149 -7.46 -4.54 -12.79
N GLY A 150 -7.97 -5.13 -13.87
CA GLY A 150 -9.34 -5.63 -13.97
C GLY A 150 -10.32 -4.69 -14.70
N VAL A 151 -9.96 -3.43 -14.97
CA VAL A 151 -10.85 -2.49 -15.66
C VAL A 151 -11.11 -2.91 -17.11
N GLU A 152 -12.37 -2.87 -17.56
CA GLU A 152 -12.68 -3.01 -18.98
C GLU A 152 -12.60 -1.67 -19.70
N ILE A 153 -11.86 -1.63 -20.80
CA ILE A 153 -11.66 -0.45 -21.64
C ILE A 153 -12.15 -0.76 -23.06
N GLN A 154 -13.04 0.09 -23.55
CA GLN A 154 -13.50 0.09 -24.93
C GLN A 154 -12.64 1.05 -25.76
N TYR A 155 -12.31 0.69 -26.99
CA TYR A 155 -11.57 1.54 -27.92
C TYR A 155 -11.97 1.33 -29.38
N ALA A 156 -11.74 2.36 -30.21
CA ALA A 156 -11.83 2.31 -31.67
C ALA A 156 -10.78 3.26 -32.28
N PHE A 157 -10.45 3.08 -33.56
CA PHE A 157 -9.62 4.02 -34.30
C PHE A 157 -10.47 4.88 -35.23
N GLU A 158 -10.29 6.19 -35.13
CA GLU A 158 -10.77 7.21 -36.06
C GLU A 158 -9.67 7.50 -37.08
N ILE A 159 -10.03 7.49 -38.37
CA ILE A 159 -9.10 7.64 -39.49
C ILE A 159 -9.62 8.76 -40.39
N VAL A 160 -8.88 9.87 -40.44
CA VAL A 160 -9.20 11.04 -41.27
C VAL A 160 -8.33 10.99 -42.52
N SER A 161 -8.98 10.96 -43.69
CA SER A 161 -8.34 11.03 -45.01
C SER A 161 -8.75 12.32 -45.73
N PRO A 162 -8.12 12.68 -46.87
CA PRO A 162 -8.53 13.85 -47.66
C PRO A 162 -9.94 13.77 -48.26
N THR A 163 -10.57 12.58 -48.28
CA THR A 163 -11.86 12.32 -48.93
C THR A 163 -12.98 11.95 -47.97
N GLU A 164 -12.65 11.35 -46.83
CA GLU A 164 -13.59 10.84 -45.83
C GLU A 164 -12.96 10.75 -44.44
N THR A 165 -13.79 10.79 -43.40
CA THR A 165 -13.43 10.29 -42.07
C THR A 165 -14.19 8.99 -41.84
N SER A 166 -13.46 7.93 -41.45
CA SER A 166 -14.03 6.63 -41.10
C SER A 166 -13.59 6.22 -39.69
N GLN A 167 -14.32 5.28 -39.09
CA GLN A 167 -14.01 4.74 -37.77
C GLN A 167 -14.09 3.21 -37.81
N THR A 168 -13.23 2.53 -37.07
CA THR A 168 -13.40 1.09 -36.82
C THR A 168 -14.63 0.82 -35.96
N GLY A 169 -15.11 -0.42 -35.97
CA GLY A 169 -15.93 -0.93 -34.88
C GLY A 169 -15.19 -0.82 -33.55
N TYR A 170 -15.95 -0.75 -32.45
CA TYR A 170 -15.39 -0.79 -31.11
C TYR A 170 -14.91 -2.20 -30.76
N ALA A 171 -13.74 -2.28 -30.13
CA ALA A 171 -13.23 -3.46 -29.43
C ALA A 171 -13.12 -3.17 -27.93
N THR A 172 -13.09 -4.22 -27.11
CA THR A 172 -12.84 -4.11 -25.66
C THR A 172 -11.63 -4.95 -25.24
N PHE A 173 -11.02 -4.59 -24.12
CA PHE A 173 -10.03 -5.41 -23.43
C PHE A 173 -10.11 -5.18 -21.92
N THR A 174 -9.71 -6.19 -21.14
CA THR A 174 -9.45 -6.04 -19.71
C THR A 174 -8.03 -5.54 -19.52
N TYR A 175 -7.83 -4.40 -18.85
CA TYR A 175 -6.52 -3.96 -18.41
C TYR A 175 -6.06 -4.84 -17.26
N ILE A 176 -5.33 -5.92 -17.56
CA ILE A 176 -4.81 -6.88 -16.58
C ILE A 176 -3.66 -7.66 -17.24
N ASP A 177 -2.76 -8.22 -16.44
CA ASP A 177 -1.69 -9.09 -16.94
C ASP A 177 -2.25 -10.45 -17.36
N ARG A 178 -2.53 -10.61 -18.66
CA ARG A 178 -3.00 -11.86 -19.27
C ARG A 178 -1.92 -12.94 -19.40
N THR A 179 -0.69 -12.71 -18.92
CA THR A 179 0.35 -13.77 -18.84
C THR A 179 0.29 -14.55 -17.52
N LEU A 180 -0.41 -14.03 -16.51
CA LEU A 180 -0.79 -14.77 -15.31
C LEU A 180 -1.95 -15.73 -15.60
N ASP A 181 -1.99 -16.84 -14.87
CA ASP A 181 -3.07 -17.83 -14.94
C ASP A 181 -4.27 -17.37 -14.10
N TRP A 182 -5.38 -17.06 -14.76
CA TRP A 182 -6.60 -16.53 -14.15
C TRP A 182 -7.75 -17.52 -14.23
N ASN A 183 -8.21 -18.01 -13.08
CA ASN A 183 -9.47 -18.71 -12.95
C ASN A 183 -10.62 -17.69 -12.88
N ILE A 184 -11.48 -17.65 -13.90
CA ILE A 184 -12.58 -16.68 -13.99
C ILE A 184 -13.92 -17.39 -13.66
N VAL A 185 -14.69 -16.84 -12.73
CA VAL A 185 -15.99 -17.38 -12.28
C VAL A 185 -17.01 -16.25 -12.09
N THR A 186 -18.18 -16.37 -12.70
CA THR A 186 -19.28 -15.40 -12.51
C THR A 186 -20.20 -15.83 -11.36
N VAL A 187 -20.61 -14.86 -10.54
CA VAL A 187 -21.57 -14.99 -9.44
C VAL A 187 -22.56 -13.84 -9.57
N ASP A 188 -23.72 -14.13 -10.16
CA ASP A 188 -24.76 -13.16 -10.51
C ASP A 188 -24.20 -11.98 -11.35
N SER A 189 -24.06 -10.77 -10.79
CA SER A 189 -23.46 -9.60 -11.45
C SER A 189 -21.97 -9.39 -11.15
N VAL A 190 -21.33 -10.30 -10.42
CA VAL A 190 -19.92 -10.21 -10.00
C VAL A 190 -19.08 -11.18 -10.83
N GLU A 191 -18.01 -10.69 -11.47
CA GLU A 191 -17.02 -11.54 -12.14
C GLU A 191 -15.76 -11.67 -11.26
N LEU A 192 -15.48 -12.88 -10.79
CA LEU A 192 -14.33 -13.20 -9.95
C LEU A 192 -13.14 -13.60 -10.85
N TRP A 193 -12.00 -12.93 -10.70
CA TRP A 193 -10.74 -13.21 -11.38
C TRP A 193 -9.71 -13.63 -10.34
N LEU A 194 -9.38 -14.91 -10.31
CA LEU A 194 -8.55 -15.49 -9.26
C LEU A 194 -7.21 -15.95 -9.84
N GLN A 195 -6.11 -15.34 -9.40
CA GLN A 195 -4.76 -15.70 -9.86
C GLN A 195 -4.36 -17.06 -9.28
N SER A 196 -4.13 -18.07 -10.12
CA SER A 196 -3.61 -19.41 -9.76
C SER A 196 -4.13 -19.95 -8.40
N PRO A 197 -5.46 -20.02 -8.20
CA PRO A 197 -6.05 -20.09 -6.86
C PRO A 197 -5.69 -21.37 -6.11
N ARG A 198 -5.36 -21.24 -4.82
CA ARG A 198 -5.25 -22.40 -3.93
C ARG A 198 -6.57 -23.18 -3.86
N ALA A 199 -6.46 -24.47 -3.53
CA ALA A 199 -7.63 -25.31 -3.30
C ALA A 199 -8.57 -24.66 -2.26
N GLY A 200 -9.84 -24.49 -2.63
CA GLY A 200 -10.88 -23.87 -1.79
C GLY A 200 -11.11 -22.37 -2.02
N LEU A 201 -10.13 -21.60 -2.55
CA LEU A 201 -10.23 -20.14 -2.67
C LEU A 201 -11.42 -19.69 -3.54
N THR A 202 -11.69 -20.38 -4.65
CA THR A 202 -12.85 -20.10 -5.52
C THR A 202 -14.19 -20.26 -4.79
N SER A 203 -14.33 -21.31 -3.97
CA SER A 203 -15.53 -21.56 -3.17
C SER A 203 -15.66 -20.62 -1.96
N GLU A 204 -14.54 -20.27 -1.33
CA GLU A 204 -14.46 -19.30 -0.25
C GLU A 204 -14.90 -17.90 -0.73
N THR A 205 -14.27 -17.40 -1.79
CA THR A 205 -14.61 -16.12 -2.46
C THR A 205 -16.07 -16.07 -2.87
N ARG A 206 -16.58 -17.13 -3.54
CA ARG A 206 -17.98 -17.21 -3.95
C ARG A 206 -18.95 -17.19 -2.76
N THR A 207 -18.59 -17.83 -1.65
CA THR A 207 -19.43 -17.84 -0.43
C THR A 207 -19.43 -16.47 0.25
N ALA A 208 -18.28 -15.79 0.32
CA ALA A 208 -18.16 -14.44 0.85
C ALA A 208 -19.01 -13.43 0.06
N VAL A 209 -18.90 -13.43 -1.28
CA VAL A 209 -19.68 -12.55 -2.17
C VAL A 209 -21.18 -12.81 -2.03
N ILE A 210 -21.62 -14.07 -2.05
CA ILE A 210 -23.04 -14.40 -1.88
C ILE A 210 -23.56 -13.95 -0.51
N LYS A 211 -22.78 -14.15 0.58
CA LYS A 211 -23.20 -13.73 1.92
C LYS A 211 -23.27 -12.20 2.02
N ALA A 212 -22.25 -11.48 1.56
CA ALA A 212 -22.20 -10.02 1.58
C ALA A 212 -23.35 -9.38 0.77
N LEU A 213 -23.59 -9.85 -0.46
CA LEU A 213 -24.72 -9.39 -1.28
C LEU A 213 -26.07 -9.75 -0.65
N SER A 214 -26.18 -10.92 0.00
CA SER A 214 -27.40 -11.31 0.71
C SER A 214 -27.71 -10.34 1.84
N VAL A 215 -26.74 -10.05 2.73
CA VAL A 215 -26.88 -9.13 3.88
C VAL A 215 -27.19 -7.71 3.42
N LEU A 216 -26.42 -7.18 2.47
CA LEU A 216 -26.66 -5.86 1.87
C LEU A 216 -28.09 -5.74 1.29
N LYS A 217 -28.66 -6.84 0.79
CA LYS A 217 -30.02 -6.87 0.25
C LYS A 217 -31.12 -7.12 1.28
N SER A 218 -30.95 -8.06 2.21
CA SER A 218 -32.01 -8.39 3.18
C SER A 218 -32.21 -7.27 4.20
N ASP A 219 -31.11 -6.67 4.66
CA ASP A 219 -31.11 -5.82 5.85
C ASP A 219 -31.18 -4.34 5.43
N PHE A 220 -30.42 -3.97 4.39
CA PHE A 220 -30.30 -2.58 3.91
C PHE A 220 -30.99 -2.31 2.57
N ASN A 221 -31.58 -3.33 1.92
CA ASN A 221 -32.18 -3.25 0.57
C ASN A 221 -31.23 -2.76 -0.56
N LEU A 222 -29.92 -2.70 -0.30
CA LEU A 222 -28.91 -2.27 -1.26
C LEU A 222 -28.60 -3.37 -2.28
N SER A 223 -28.12 -3.00 -3.47
CA SER A 223 -27.86 -3.95 -4.56
C SER A 223 -26.89 -3.37 -5.59
N LEU A 224 -26.14 -4.24 -6.27
CA LEU A 224 -25.36 -3.84 -7.43
C LEU A 224 -26.31 -3.47 -8.60
N THR A 225 -26.23 -2.23 -9.08
CA THR A 225 -27.03 -1.73 -10.22
C THR A 225 -26.39 -2.03 -11.58
N ARG A 226 -25.08 -2.34 -11.60
CA ARG A 226 -24.28 -2.71 -12.77
C ARG A 226 -23.27 -3.81 -12.40
N PRO A 227 -22.74 -4.58 -13.38
CA PRO A 227 -21.75 -5.61 -13.12
C PRO A 227 -20.44 -5.05 -12.56
N ILE A 228 -19.76 -5.84 -11.73
CA ILE A 228 -18.46 -5.51 -11.13
C ILE A 228 -17.46 -6.65 -11.32
N ARG A 229 -16.17 -6.38 -11.10
CA ARG A 229 -15.11 -7.38 -11.13
C ARG A 229 -14.34 -7.42 -9.80
N ILE A 230 -14.09 -8.61 -9.27
CA ILE A 230 -13.23 -8.80 -8.08
C ILE A 230 -11.99 -9.57 -8.52
N VAL A 231 -10.82 -8.94 -8.39
CA VAL A 231 -9.53 -9.50 -8.79
C VAL A 231 -8.74 -9.91 -7.54
N LEU A 232 -8.65 -11.22 -7.31
CA LEU A 232 -7.83 -11.78 -6.23
C LEU A 232 -6.45 -12.17 -6.76
N TYR A 233 -5.42 -11.51 -6.27
CA TYR A 233 -4.02 -11.89 -6.49
C TYR A 233 -3.60 -12.90 -5.41
N THR A 234 -2.87 -13.96 -5.77
CA THR A 234 -2.23 -14.88 -4.80
C THR A 234 -0.84 -14.41 -4.36
N ASP A 235 -0.42 -13.23 -4.84
CA ASP A 235 0.74 -12.49 -4.36
C ASP A 235 0.38 -11.01 -4.17
N GLY A 236 0.13 -10.61 -2.91
CA GLY A 236 -0.13 -9.21 -2.57
C GLY A 236 1.03 -8.24 -2.86
N ALA A 237 2.27 -8.72 -3.03
CA ALA A 237 3.35 -7.87 -3.54
C ALA A 237 3.17 -7.56 -5.03
N ARG A 238 2.80 -8.57 -5.83
CA ARG A 238 2.44 -8.38 -7.25
C ARG A 238 1.19 -7.51 -7.41
N MET A 239 0.17 -7.68 -6.56
CA MET A 239 -0.99 -6.78 -6.54
C MET A 239 -0.58 -5.31 -6.35
N ARG A 240 0.27 -5.02 -5.36
CA ARG A 240 0.74 -3.67 -5.06
C ARG A 240 1.68 -3.08 -6.12
N GLU A 241 2.37 -3.93 -6.88
CA GLU A 241 3.13 -3.53 -8.08
C GLU A 241 2.18 -3.16 -9.24
N ASP A 242 1.16 -3.99 -9.49
CA ASP A 242 0.17 -3.77 -10.56
C ASP A 242 -0.76 -2.56 -10.30
N LEU A 243 -1.06 -2.26 -9.04
CA LEU A 243 -1.68 -1.00 -8.58
C LEU A 243 -0.75 0.22 -8.76
N GLY A 244 0.55 0.00 -8.99
CA GLY A 244 1.55 1.03 -9.27
C GLY A 244 2.31 1.53 -8.04
N GLY A 245 3.51 2.08 -8.28
CA GLY A 245 4.52 2.42 -7.25
C GLY A 245 4.16 3.54 -6.24
N GLY A 246 2.93 4.04 -6.23
CA GLY A 246 2.38 4.86 -5.13
C GLY A 246 1.75 4.03 -4.00
N THR A 247 1.46 2.75 -4.26
CA THR A 247 0.75 1.85 -3.35
C THR A 247 1.58 1.53 -2.11
N ARG A 248 0.97 1.63 -0.92
CA ARG A 248 1.67 1.41 0.35
C ARG A 248 1.79 -0.08 0.64
N GLY A 249 2.89 -0.50 1.27
CA GLY A 249 3.18 -1.90 1.56
C GLY A 249 2.18 -2.63 2.48
N TRP A 250 1.27 -1.90 3.14
CA TRP A 250 0.20 -2.46 3.98
C TRP A 250 -1.16 -2.60 3.28
N VAL A 251 -1.30 -2.13 2.03
CA VAL A 251 -2.55 -2.24 1.27
C VAL A 251 -2.83 -3.72 0.96
N GLY A 252 -3.86 -4.28 1.59
CA GLY A 252 -4.38 -5.63 1.33
C GLY A 252 -5.59 -5.66 0.39
N GLY A 253 -6.28 -4.54 0.22
CA GLY A 253 -7.43 -4.38 -0.67
C GLY A 253 -7.60 -2.94 -1.16
N VAL A 254 -8.30 -2.78 -2.30
CA VAL A 254 -8.80 -1.51 -2.84
C VAL A 254 -10.08 -1.76 -3.65
N ALA A 255 -11.21 -1.16 -3.25
CA ALA A 255 -12.35 -0.90 -4.11
C ALA A 255 -12.17 0.39 -4.92
N ASP A 256 -12.32 0.30 -6.25
CA ASP A 256 -12.56 1.44 -7.13
C ASP A 256 -13.98 1.31 -7.71
N ALA A 257 -14.92 2.03 -7.09
CA ALA A 257 -16.35 1.95 -7.42
C ALA A 257 -16.72 2.72 -8.71
N ASP A 258 -15.97 3.78 -9.06
CA ASP A 258 -16.14 4.49 -10.34
C ASP A 258 -15.76 3.57 -11.51
N LEU A 259 -14.72 2.77 -11.31
CA LEU A 259 -14.23 1.79 -12.29
C LEU A 259 -14.90 0.41 -12.17
N ASN A 260 -15.68 0.16 -11.12
CA ASN A 260 -16.42 -1.07 -10.83
C ASN A 260 -15.53 -2.30 -10.59
N VAL A 261 -14.37 -2.10 -9.96
CA VAL A 261 -13.37 -3.15 -9.70
C VAL A 261 -12.93 -3.14 -8.25
N ILE A 262 -12.82 -4.33 -7.65
CA ILE A 262 -12.20 -4.55 -6.34
C ILE A 262 -10.94 -5.38 -6.56
N LEU A 263 -9.83 -5.01 -5.92
CA LEU A 263 -8.58 -5.75 -5.90
C LEU A 263 -8.24 -6.15 -4.47
N LEU A 264 -7.85 -7.40 -4.25
CA LEU A 264 -7.59 -7.96 -2.93
C LEU A 264 -6.44 -8.99 -2.98
N ASP A 265 -5.70 -9.08 -1.88
CA ASP A 265 -4.74 -10.18 -1.62
C ASP A 265 -5.54 -11.43 -1.21
N GLY A 266 -5.64 -12.40 -2.11
CA GLY A 266 -6.41 -13.64 -1.93
C GLY A 266 -5.85 -14.60 -0.89
N GLU A 267 -4.67 -14.33 -0.33
CA GLU A 267 -4.09 -15.07 0.78
C GLU A 267 -4.12 -14.28 2.11
N MET A 268 -4.85 -13.14 2.15
CA MET A 268 -5.04 -12.38 3.38
C MET A 268 -5.89 -13.12 4.42
N HIS A 269 -5.53 -12.96 5.69
CA HIS A 269 -6.38 -13.41 6.80
C HIS A 269 -7.63 -12.53 6.88
N GLY A 270 -8.82 -13.15 6.97
CA GLY A 270 -10.09 -12.42 6.93
C GLY A 270 -10.53 -12.01 5.52
N LEU A 271 -10.14 -12.75 4.48
CA LEU A 271 -10.55 -12.48 3.09
C LEU A 271 -12.08 -12.38 2.92
N SER A 272 -12.87 -13.17 3.64
CA SER A 272 -14.35 -13.12 3.53
C SER A 272 -14.92 -11.80 4.06
N GLU A 273 -14.37 -11.34 5.18
CA GLU A 273 -14.63 -10.05 5.80
C GLU A 273 -14.19 -8.89 4.89
N ALA A 274 -12.97 -8.95 4.34
CA ALA A 274 -12.44 -7.93 3.43
C ALA A 274 -13.25 -7.84 2.12
N ILE A 275 -13.66 -8.97 1.52
CA ILE A 275 -14.59 -8.98 0.38
C ILE A 275 -15.88 -8.26 0.72
N ALA A 276 -16.43 -8.46 1.92
CA ALA A 276 -17.67 -7.82 2.33
C ALA A 276 -17.53 -6.30 2.55
N HIS A 277 -16.41 -5.88 3.12
CA HIS A 277 -16.05 -4.48 3.33
C HIS A 277 -15.93 -3.74 1.98
N GLU A 278 -15.05 -4.22 1.09
CA GLU A 278 -14.79 -3.61 -0.23
C GLU A 278 -16.03 -3.64 -1.15
N LEU A 279 -16.84 -4.71 -1.07
CA LEU A 279 -18.08 -4.82 -1.83
C LEU A 279 -19.16 -3.84 -1.33
N THR A 280 -19.17 -3.53 -0.04
CA THR A 280 -20.08 -2.54 0.53
C THR A 280 -19.79 -1.14 -0.02
N HIS A 281 -18.51 -0.75 -0.17
CA HIS A 281 -18.14 0.52 -0.81
C HIS A 281 -18.75 0.67 -2.22
N VAL A 282 -18.59 -0.34 -3.08
CA VAL A 282 -19.11 -0.31 -4.46
C VAL A 282 -20.65 -0.31 -4.49
N VAL A 283 -21.28 -1.03 -3.58
CA VAL A 283 -22.75 -1.08 -3.45
C VAL A 283 -23.34 0.24 -2.91
N ILE A 284 -22.64 0.94 -2.01
CA ILE A 284 -23.01 2.29 -1.57
C ILE A 284 -22.93 3.27 -2.74
N ASP A 285 -21.80 3.31 -3.45
CA ASP A 285 -21.61 4.20 -4.59
C ASP A 285 -22.65 3.96 -5.70
N HIS A 286 -22.99 2.71 -5.99
CA HIS A 286 -24.09 2.34 -6.89
C HIS A 286 -25.47 2.85 -6.47
N ALA A 287 -25.69 3.05 -5.17
CA ALA A 287 -26.94 3.56 -4.61
C ALA A 287 -26.97 5.08 -4.43
N THR A 288 -25.82 5.77 -4.54
CA THR A 288 -25.68 7.21 -4.25
C THR A 288 -25.04 8.05 -5.35
N GLU A 289 -24.75 7.47 -6.53
CA GLU A 289 -24.11 8.16 -7.66
C GLU A 289 -24.83 9.46 -8.05
N ASN A 290 -24.16 10.60 -7.84
CA ASN A 290 -24.67 11.93 -8.13
C ASN A 290 -23.48 12.88 -8.46
N PRO A 291 -23.71 14.03 -9.14
CA PRO A 291 -22.64 14.92 -9.57
C PRO A 291 -22.27 16.02 -8.55
N PHE A 292 -22.82 15.99 -7.33
CA PHE A 292 -22.72 17.10 -6.36
C PHE A 292 -21.91 16.77 -5.10
N GLY A 293 -21.89 15.50 -4.67
CA GLY A 293 -21.14 15.06 -3.48
C GLY A 293 -21.03 13.54 -3.38
N ARG A 294 -20.28 13.06 -2.38
CA ARG A 294 -20.20 11.63 -2.01
C ARG A 294 -20.72 11.46 -0.59
N VAL A 295 -21.12 10.24 -0.25
CA VAL A 295 -21.45 9.84 1.13
C VAL A 295 -20.24 10.13 2.05
N PRO A 296 -20.43 10.72 3.24
CA PRO A 296 -19.34 11.00 4.16
C PRO A 296 -18.66 9.71 4.65
N SER A 297 -17.34 9.76 4.84
CA SER A 297 -16.54 8.56 5.14
C SER A 297 -17.03 7.81 6.38
N TRP A 298 -17.54 8.48 7.41
CA TRP A 298 -18.14 7.81 8.59
C TRP A 298 -19.30 6.85 8.26
N LEU A 299 -20.12 7.16 7.25
CA LEU A 299 -21.24 6.30 6.87
C LEU A 299 -20.77 5.21 5.88
N HIS A 300 -19.87 5.57 4.97
CA HIS A 300 -19.31 4.67 3.96
C HIS A 300 -18.49 3.53 4.61
N GLU A 301 -17.54 3.90 5.46
CA GLU A 301 -16.64 3.02 6.21
C GLU A 301 -17.37 2.38 7.41
N GLY A 302 -18.30 3.11 8.02
CA GLY A 302 -19.13 2.61 9.12
C GLY A 302 -20.09 1.50 8.69
N LEU A 303 -20.73 1.62 7.53
CA LEU A 303 -21.57 0.55 6.99
C LEU A 303 -20.70 -0.63 6.49
N ALA A 304 -19.58 -0.36 5.82
CA ALA A 304 -18.64 -1.41 5.40
C ALA A 304 -18.19 -2.30 6.58
N THR A 305 -17.78 -1.69 7.69
CA THR A 305 -17.41 -2.43 8.92
C THR A 305 -18.58 -3.12 9.62
N VAL A 306 -19.82 -2.64 9.51
CA VAL A 306 -21.01 -3.36 10.00
C VAL A 306 -21.21 -4.65 9.21
N ILE A 307 -21.26 -4.56 7.88
CA ILE A 307 -21.43 -5.73 6.98
C ILE A 307 -20.27 -6.73 7.17
N GLU A 308 -19.04 -6.23 7.30
CA GLU A 308 -17.85 -7.02 7.60
C GLU A 308 -18.04 -7.91 8.84
N THR A 309 -18.44 -7.33 9.98
CA THR A 309 -18.69 -8.06 11.24
C THR A 309 -19.90 -9.01 11.19
N GLN A 310 -20.83 -8.80 10.27
CA GLN A 310 -21.94 -9.74 10.01
C GLN A 310 -21.51 -10.90 9.10
N VAL A 311 -20.53 -10.68 8.21
CA VAL A 311 -20.02 -11.69 7.27
C VAL A 311 -19.07 -12.68 7.94
N GLY A 312 -18.23 -12.27 8.90
CA GLY A 312 -17.28 -13.17 9.55
C GLY A 312 -16.97 -12.87 11.01
N PHE A 313 -15.80 -13.33 11.47
CA PHE A 313 -15.35 -13.26 12.88
C PHE A 313 -13.90 -12.77 13.02
N ASN A 314 -13.20 -12.54 11.91
CA ASN A 314 -11.80 -12.10 11.89
C ASN A 314 -11.65 -10.57 11.86
N SER A 315 -12.76 -9.84 11.86
CA SER A 315 -12.83 -8.38 11.97
C SER A 315 -12.06 -7.84 13.19
N PRO A 316 -11.54 -6.61 13.12
CA PRO A 316 -11.09 -5.88 14.29
C PRO A 316 -12.20 -5.80 15.35
N PRO A 317 -11.88 -5.85 16.66
CA PRO A 317 -12.88 -5.79 17.73
C PRO A 317 -13.35 -4.33 17.93
N TYR A 318 -14.09 -3.79 16.97
CA TYR A 318 -14.50 -2.38 16.90
C TYR A 318 -15.17 -1.88 18.20
N ASN A 319 -15.98 -2.72 18.85
CA ASN A 319 -16.64 -2.37 20.12
C ASN A 319 -15.65 -2.28 21.31
N GLU A 320 -14.63 -3.14 21.39
CA GLU A 320 -13.57 -3.01 22.41
C GLU A 320 -12.72 -1.77 22.16
N ILE A 321 -12.38 -1.52 20.89
CA ILE A 321 -11.62 -0.34 20.46
C ILE A 321 -12.41 0.92 20.82
N MET A 322 -13.71 0.97 20.52
CA MET A 322 -14.56 2.12 20.82
C MET A 322 -14.72 2.36 22.32
N ALA A 323 -14.92 1.30 23.13
CA ALA A 323 -14.92 1.42 24.58
C ALA A 323 -13.60 1.98 25.12
N SER A 324 -12.46 1.65 24.49
CA SER A 324 -11.15 2.19 24.84
C SER A 324 -10.97 3.67 24.44
N ILE A 325 -11.55 4.09 23.32
CA ILE A 325 -11.57 5.50 22.86
C ILE A 325 -12.42 6.35 23.81
N ALA A 326 -13.62 5.89 24.14
CA ALA A 326 -14.53 6.53 25.09
C ALA A 326 -13.90 6.67 26.48
N THR A 327 -13.21 5.63 26.96
CA THR A 327 -12.47 5.65 28.24
C THR A 327 -11.31 6.68 28.26
N CYS A 328 -10.82 7.12 27.11
CA CYS A 328 -9.69 8.03 26.99
C CYS A 328 -10.03 9.41 26.42
N GLU A 329 -11.31 9.70 26.15
CA GLU A 329 -11.79 10.96 25.56
C GLU A 329 -11.11 11.30 24.20
N GLN A 330 -10.60 10.29 23.47
CA GLN A 330 -9.87 10.49 22.20
C GLN A 330 -10.78 10.46 20.96
N PHE A 331 -11.95 11.09 21.06
CA PHE A 331 -12.91 11.18 19.96
C PHE A 331 -12.38 12.08 18.83
N VAL A 332 -12.44 11.58 17.60
CA VAL A 332 -12.55 12.43 16.40
C VAL A 332 -13.99 12.94 16.32
N SER A 333 -14.23 14.22 16.04
CA SER A 333 -15.61 14.70 15.89
C SER A 333 -16.28 14.18 14.62
N LEU A 334 -17.61 14.16 14.58
CA LEU A 334 -18.37 13.63 13.44
C LEU A 334 -18.05 14.38 12.14
N ARG A 335 -18.01 15.72 12.19
CA ARG A 335 -17.53 16.56 11.06
C ARG A 335 -16.07 16.29 10.68
N GLY A 336 -15.26 15.72 11.59
CA GLY A 336 -13.91 15.24 11.31
C GLY A 336 -13.86 13.84 10.65
N LEU A 337 -14.90 13.03 10.82
CA LEU A 337 -15.08 11.72 10.17
C LEU A 337 -15.84 11.78 8.83
N THR A 338 -16.47 12.92 8.50
CA THR A 338 -16.96 13.20 7.13
C THR A 338 -15.83 13.23 6.10
N GLY A 339 -14.65 13.74 6.49
CA GLY A 339 -13.48 13.86 5.62
C GLY A 339 -12.64 12.57 5.51
N SER A 340 -11.66 12.59 4.60
CA SER A 340 -10.79 11.45 4.29
C SER A 340 -10.13 10.86 5.54
N PHE A 341 -10.24 9.54 5.72
CA PHE A 341 -9.73 8.84 6.90
C PHE A 341 -8.20 8.96 7.05
N PRO A 342 -7.66 8.97 8.28
CA PRO A 342 -6.23 9.09 8.52
C PRO A 342 -5.48 7.85 7.99
N ALA A 343 -4.58 8.03 7.03
CA ALA A 343 -3.89 6.93 6.36
C ALA A 343 -2.77 6.23 7.20
N SER A 344 -2.95 6.05 8.52
CA SER A 344 -2.07 5.19 9.33
C SER A 344 -2.69 4.77 10.69
N ASP A 345 -2.58 3.47 10.96
CA ASP A 345 -2.61 2.76 12.23
C ASP A 345 -3.64 3.30 13.25
N ALA A 346 -3.20 3.77 14.43
CA ALA A 346 -4.07 4.00 15.58
C ALA A 346 -5.20 5.02 15.35
N ARG A 347 -5.01 6.00 14.45
CA ARG A 347 -6.07 6.98 14.11
C ARG A 347 -7.01 6.48 13.02
N ALA A 348 -6.52 5.63 12.10
CA ALA A 348 -7.38 4.93 11.15
C ALA A 348 -8.34 4.00 11.92
N ILE A 349 -7.77 3.14 12.76
CA ILE A 349 -8.49 2.16 13.59
C ILE A 349 -9.54 2.85 14.50
N ALA A 350 -9.22 4.04 15.02
CA ALA A 350 -10.17 4.84 15.79
C ALA A 350 -11.31 5.41 14.94
N ALA A 351 -11.01 5.94 13.74
CA ALA A 351 -12.04 6.42 12.81
C ALA A 351 -13.00 5.29 12.40
N TYR A 352 -12.48 4.10 12.07
CA TYR A 352 -13.29 2.91 11.81
C TYR A 352 -14.17 2.53 13.00
N ALA A 353 -13.60 2.39 14.21
CA ALA A 353 -14.37 1.99 15.39
C ALA A 353 -15.46 3.00 15.80
N GLN A 354 -15.19 4.30 15.66
CA GLN A 354 -16.19 5.35 15.86
C GLN A 354 -17.31 5.27 14.81
N SER A 355 -16.96 5.06 13.55
CA SER A 355 -17.90 5.00 12.43
C SER A 355 -18.79 3.76 12.50
N HIS A 356 -18.21 2.61 12.81
CA HIS A 356 -18.91 1.37 13.15
C HIS A 356 -19.91 1.59 14.29
N SER A 357 -19.48 2.23 15.38
CA SER A 357 -20.34 2.52 16.54
C SER A 357 -21.47 3.50 16.20
N LEU A 358 -21.22 4.52 15.37
CA LEU A 358 -22.23 5.50 14.97
C LEU A 358 -23.26 4.90 14.01
N VAL A 359 -22.85 4.08 13.04
CA VAL A 359 -23.79 3.40 12.13
C VAL A 359 -24.64 2.38 12.89
N ASN A 360 -24.06 1.59 13.81
CA ASN A 360 -24.85 0.74 14.71
C ASN A 360 -25.82 1.57 15.58
N PHE A 361 -25.39 2.70 16.14
CA PHE A 361 -26.29 3.58 16.91
C PHE A 361 -27.45 4.12 16.07
N VAL A 362 -27.23 4.44 14.79
CA VAL A 362 -28.31 4.84 13.87
C VAL A 362 -29.27 3.68 13.62
N ILE A 363 -28.75 2.46 13.40
CA ILE A 363 -29.54 1.23 13.23
C ILE A 363 -30.36 0.90 14.51
N ASP A 364 -29.75 0.93 15.69
CA ASP A 364 -30.40 0.67 16.98
C ASP A 364 -31.54 1.67 17.27
N ARG A 365 -31.39 2.92 16.80
CA ARG A 365 -32.26 4.03 17.21
C ARG A 365 -33.35 4.40 16.20
N TRP A 366 -33.11 4.20 14.89
CA TRP A 366 -34.05 4.49 13.80
C TRP A 366 -34.33 3.27 12.87
N GLY A 367 -33.54 2.18 12.97
CA GLY A 367 -33.68 0.96 12.18
C GLY A 367 -32.82 0.92 10.91
N GLU A 368 -32.55 -0.28 10.40
CA GLU A 368 -31.82 -0.52 9.15
C GLU A 368 -32.41 0.24 7.93
N PRO A 369 -33.74 0.42 7.78
CA PRO A 369 -34.31 1.23 6.70
C PRO A 369 -33.84 2.69 6.70
N ALA A 370 -33.53 3.27 7.86
CA ALA A 370 -33.03 4.65 7.94
C ALA A 370 -31.67 4.81 7.25
N ILE A 371 -30.82 3.76 7.25
CA ILE A 371 -29.57 3.75 6.47
C ILE A 371 -29.87 3.80 4.97
N ARG A 372 -30.86 3.03 4.50
CA ARG A 372 -31.27 3.07 3.08
C ARG A 372 -31.81 4.46 2.71
N GLU A 373 -32.68 5.03 3.52
CA GLU A 373 -33.28 6.36 3.32
C GLU A 373 -32.23 7.49 3.33
N ILE A 374 -31.21 7.43 4.22
CA ILE A 374 -30.08 8.37 4.19
C ILE A 374 -29.30 8.26 2.87
N LEU A 375 -29.05 7.04 2.39
CA LEU A 375 -28.37 6.84 1.11
C LEU A 375 -29.23 7.31 -0.09
N ASP A 376 -30.55 7.11 -0.05
CA ASP A 376 -31.47 7.68 -1.05
C ASP A 376 -31.43 9.22 -1.04
N ALA A 377 -31.34 9.85 0.14
CA ALA A 377 -31.16 11.30 0.23
C ALA A 377 -29.84 11.73 -0.45
N TYR A 378 -28.71 11.09 -0.15
CA TYR A 378 -27.43 11.38 -0.81
C TYR A 378 -27.47 11.19 -2.33
N SER A 379 -28.23 10.23 -2.87
CA SER A 379 -28.42 10.06 -4.32
C SER A 379 -29.00 11.29 -5.02
N THR A 380 -29.71 12.17 -4.29
CA THR A 380 -30.25 13.43 -4.81
C THR A 380 -29.26 14.60 -4.77
N GLY A 381 -28.05 14.41 -4.22
CA GLY A 381 -26.98 15.42 -4.20
C GLY A 381 -27.09 16.48 -3.10
N VAL A 382 -27.74 16.15 -1.98
CA VAL A 382 -27.84 17.01 -0.79
C VAL A 382 -26.56 16.96 0.07
N THR A 383 -26.40 17.93 0.99
CA THR A 383 -25.28 17.95 1.95
C THR A 383 -25.50 17.01 3.15
N ASP A 384 -24.45 16.67 3.89
CA ASP A 384 -24.51 15.85 5.12
C ASP A 384 -25.62 16.32 6.09
N ASP A 385 -25.58 17.61 6.45
CA ASP A 385 -26.57 18.24 7.33
C ASP A 385 -28.00 18.11 6.78
N GLN A 386 -28.19 18.10 5.45
CA GLN A 386 -29.49 17.93 4.82
C GLN A 386 -29.96 16.47 4.80
N ALA A 387 -29.09 15.52 4.44
CA ALA A 387 -29.44 14.09 4.40
C ALA A 387 -29.87 13.59 5.79
N ILE A 388 -29.09 13.93 6.82
CA ILE A 388 -29.36 13.52 8.20
C ILE A 388 -30.61 14.23 8.76
N GLN A 389 -30.79 15.53 8.51
CA GLN A 389 -31.98 16.27 8.94
C GLN A 389 -33.28 15.81 8.23
N GLN A 390 -33.21 15.36 6.97
CA GLN A 390 -34.37 14.86 6.23
C GLN A 390 -34.86 13.51 6.78
N VAL A 391 -33.97 12.60 7.15
CA VAL A 391 -34.32 11.22 7.52
C VAL A 391 -34.40 11.02 9.04
N LEU A 392 -33.38 11.44 9.79
CA LEU A 392 -33.34 11.23 11.25
C LEU A 392 -34.14 12.28 12.02
N GLY A 393 -34.53 13.38 11.37
CA GLY A 393 -35.27 14.49 11.96
C GLY A 393 -34.44 15.43 12.83
N ILE A 394 -33.12 15.24 12.90
CA ILE A 394 -32.18 16.04 13.72
C ILE A 394 -30.98 16.56 12.90
N PRO A 395 -30.36 17.69 13.30
CA PRO A 395 -29.07 18.14 12.77
C PRO A 395 -27.93 17.13 12.97
N LEU A 396 -26.87 17.25 12.16
CA LEU A 396 -25.66 16.42 12.26
C LEU A 396 -24.95 16.57 13.62
N ASP A 397 -24.88 17.79 14.16
CA ASP A 397 -24.26 18.06 15.47
C ASP A 397 -25.10 17.49 16.63
N ASP A 398 -26.43 17.42 16.48
CA ASP A 398 -27.33 16.79 17.47
C ASP A 398 -27.25 15.25 17.40
N LEU A 399 -26.97 14.67 16.22
CA LEU A 399 -26.67 13.25 16.07
C LEU A 399 -25.36 12.88 16.81
N GLU A 400 -24.31 13.71 16.67
CA GLU A 400 -23.05 13.55 17.41
C GLU A 400 -23.27 13.63 18.93
N ALA A 401 -24.07 14.59 19.40
CA ALA A 401 -24.45 14.72 20.81
C ALA A 401 -25.24 13.51 21.33
N ALA A 402 -26.21 13.01 20.56
CA ALA A 402 -27.02 11.84 20.95
C ALA A 402 -26.21 10.55 21.01
N TRP A 403 -25.31 10.32 20.03
CA TRP A 403 -24.41 9.17 19.99
C TRP A 403 -23.40 9.19 21.14
N THR A 404 -22.72 10.33 21.37
CA THR A 404 -21.77 10.45 22.49
C THR A 404 -22.45 10.33 23.86
N GLN A 405 -23.69 10.81 24.01
CA GLN A 405 -24.48 10.59 25.23
C GLN A 405 -24.85 9.12 25.43
N ASN A 406 -25.19 8.38 24.37
CA ASN A 406 -25.49 6.94 24.44
C ASN A 406 -24.28 6.14 24.97
N LEU A 407 -23.08 6.41 24.46
CA LEU A 407 -21.84 5.80 24.91
C LEU A 407 -21.55 6.07 26.40
N ALA A 408 -21.80 7.29 26.87
CA ALA A 408 -21.67 7.65 28.29
C ALA A 408 -22.76 7.02 29.19
N GLY A 409 -23.86 6.55 28.60
CA GLY A 409 -24.98 5.94 29.31
C GLY A 409 -24.76 4.48 29.75
N ILE A 410 -23.70 3.81 29.27
CA ILE A 410 -23.40 2.41 29.61
C ILE A 410 -22.79 2.33 31.02
N PRO A 411 -23.48 1.75 32.03
CA PRO A 411 -22.94 1.67 33.37
C PRO A 411 -21.80 0.65 33.41
N SER A 412 -20.60 1.07 33.83
CA SER A 412 -19.48 0.16 34.09
C SER A 412 -19.78 -0.71 35.31
N THR A 413 -20.51 -1.81 35.12
CA THR A 413 -20.85 -2.79 36.16
C THR A 413 -19.60 -3.59 36.54
N SER A 414 -18.72 -2.99 37.35
CA SER A 414 -17.55 -3.67 37.89
C SER A 414 -17.99 -4.90 38.70
N PRO A 415 -17.51 -6.12 38.38
CA PRO A 415 -17.74 -7.28 39.23
C PRO A 415 -17.10 -7.05 40.61
N PRO A 416 -17.57 -7.74 41.68
CA PRO A 416 -16.99 -7.60 43.01
C PRO A 416 -15.49 -7.90 42.98
N SER A 417 -14.67 -6.97 43.47
CA SER A 417 -13.22 -7.02 43.30
C SER A 417 -12.60 -8.31 43.86
N PRO A 418 -11.70 -8.97 43.10
CA PRO A 418 -10.82 -9.98 43.67
C PRO A 418 -9.89 -9.36 44.75
N PRO A 419 -9.27 -10.16 45.62
CA PRO A 419 -8.39 -9.64 46.67
C PRO A 419 -7.21 -8.84 46.08
N PRO A 420 -6.78 -7.74 46.75
CA PRO A 420 -5.80 -6.82 46.20
C PRO A 420 -4.42 -7.47 46.00
N ILE A 421 -3.79 -7.16 44.86
CA ILE A 421 -2.53 -7.76 44.43
C ILE A 421 -1.41 -6.74 44.62
N VAL A 422 -0.32 -7.10 45.31
CA VAL A 422 0.87 -6.25 45.42
C VAL A 422 1.83 -6.58 44.27
N ALA A 423 2.09 -5.62 43.39
CA ALA A 423 3.07 -5.70 42.31
C ALA A 423 4.27 -4.78 42.60
N THR A 424 5.39 -5.00 41.91
CA THR A 424 6.61 -4.16 42.03
C THR A 424 6.92 -3.46 40.72
N VAL A 425 7.17 -2.15 40.75
CA VAL A 425 7.61 -1.38 39.58
C VAL A 425 9.02 -1.80 39.15
N THR A 426 9.18 -2.22 37.90
CA THR A 426 10.46 -2.72 37.35
C THR A 426 11.21 -1.72 36.47
N TRP A 427 10.52 -0.68 35.97
CA TRP A 427 11.12 0.25 35.02
C TRP A 427 12.15 1.17 35.68
N SER A 428 13.31 1.34 35.04
CA SER A 428 14.46 2.09 35.59
C SER A 428 14.15 3.56 35.87
N GLY A 429 13.32 4.19 35.03
CA GLY A 429 12.82 5.55 35.21
C GLY A 429 11.54 5.69 36.05
N GLY A 430 11.08 4.60 36.68
CA GLY A 430 9.77 4.54 37.34
C GLY A 430 8.60 4.35 36.37
N ALA A 431 7.38 4.29 36.89
CA ALA A 431 6.15 4.10 36.14
C ALA A 431 5.18 5.27 36.37
N ASN A 432 4.62 5.82 35.28
CA ASN A 432 3.60 6.86 35.37
C ASN A 432 2.28 6.24 35.83
N VAL A 433 1.80 6.64 37.00
CA VAL A 433 0.45 6.35 37.48
C VAL A 433 -0.47 7.48 37.00
N ARG A 434 -1.61 7.13 36.40
CA ARG A 434 -2.47 8.06 35.66
C ARG A 434 -3.91 8.04 36.15
N THR A 435 -4.61 9.16 36.01
CA THR A 435 -6.02 9.27 36.40
C THR A 435 -6.93 8.41 35.52
N THR A 436 -6.55 8.17 34.26
CA THR A 436 -7.25 7.29 33.30
C THR A 436 -6.28 6.23 32.74
N PRO A 437 -6.78 5.04 32.33
CA PRO A 437 -5.96 3.93 31.80
C PRO A 437 -5.51 4.17 30.35
N CYS A 438 -4.82 5.28 30.11
CA CYS A 438 -4.59 5.82 28.78
C CYS A 438 -3.11 6.20 28.58
N PRO A 439 -2.45 5.84 27.46
CA PRO A 439 -1.05 6.21 27.19
C PRO A 439 -0.77 7.71 27.26
N ASN A 440 -1.78 8.53 26.96
CA ASN A 440 -1.74 10.00 27.00
C ASN A 440 -2.50 10.60 28.21
N GLY A 441 -3.07 9.78 29.10
CA GLY A 441 -3.86 10.25 30.25
C GLY A 441 -3.02 11.04 31.27
N VAL A 442 -3.67 11.91 32.04
CA VAL A 442 -2.98 12.79 33.00
C VAL A 442 -2.21 11.96 34.03
N VAL A 443 -0.92 12.24 34.19
CA VAL A 443 -0.05 11.60 35.17
C VAL A 443 -0.37 12.17 36.55
N ALA A 444 -0.93 11.35 37.44
CA ALA A 444 -1.20 11.71 38.83
C ALA A 444 0.11 11.76 39.63
N TYR A 445 0.98 10.77 39.44
CA TYR A 445 2.33 10.73 40.01
C TYR A 445 3.21 9.72 39.25
N VAL A 446 4.51 9.70 39.57
CA VAL A 446 5.45 8.68 39.07
C VAL A 446 5.84 7.77 40.22
N ALA A 447 5.49 6.49 40.14
CA ALA A 447 5.92 5.47 41.08
C ALA A 447 7.40 5.12 40.79
N PRO A 448 8.34 5.27 41.75
CA PRO A 448 9.76 5.05 41.48
C PRO A 448 10.08 3.57 41.21
N ASN A 449 11.24 3.32 40.60
CA ASN A 449 11.76 1.97 40.40
C ASN A 449 11.83 1.20 41.75
N ARG A 450 11.37 -0.06 41.75
CA ARG A 450 11.19 -0.93 42.93
C ARG A 450 10.13 -0.48 43.94
N ALA A 451 9.27 0.49 43.61
CA ALA A 451 8.10 0.76 44.43
C ALA A 451 7.14 -0.43 44.43
N SER A 452 6.62 -0.78 45.60
CA SER A 452 5.46 -1.68 45.72
C SER A 452 4.18 -0.89 45.44
N ILE A 453 3.37 -1.39 44.52
CA ILE A 453 2.06 -0.84 44.14
C ILE A 453 1.00 -1.88 44.50
N THR A 454 -0.03 -1.44 45.23
CA THR A 454 -1.20 -2.29 45.54
C THR A 454 -2.28 -2.05 44.50
N LEU A 455 -2.75 -3.12 43.89
CA LEU A 455 -3.75 -3.13 42.82
C LEU A 455 -5.08 -3.66 43.35
N SER A 456 -6.21 -3.14 42.87
CA SER A 456 -7.55 -3.65 43.22
C SER A 456 -7.92 -4.95 42.49
N GLY A 457 -7.06 -5.41 41.58
CA GLY A 457 -7.33 -6.55 40.69
C GLY A 457 -8.32 -6.26 39.56
N GLU A 458 -8.85 -5.03 39.47
CA GLU A 458 -9.49 -4.51 38.26
C GLU A 458 -8.40 -4.17 37.22
N ASN A 459 -8.57 -4.59 35.97
CA ASN A 459 -7.74 -4.16 34.85
C ASN A 459 -8.60 -3.77 33.63
N LYS A 460 -8.02 -3.00 32.73
CA LYS A 460 -8.64 -2.58 31.45
C LYS A 460 -7.58 -2.62 30.34
N LYS A 461 -7.94 -3.18 29.18
CA LYS A 461 -7.07 -3.19 28.00
C LYS A 461 -7.43 -2.01 27.10
N VAL A 462 -6.47 -1.13 26.83
CA VAL A 462 -6.69 0.17 26.16
C VAL A 462 -5.53 0.44 25.21
N PHE A 463 -5.82 0.71 23.92
CA PHE A 463 -4.82 0.81 22.85
C PHE A 463 -3.77 -0.32 22.87
N GLY A 464 -4.23 -1.55 23.12
CA GLY A 464 -3.38 -2.76 23.19
C GLY A 464 -2.64 -2.97 24.51
N VAL A 465 -2.53 -1.96 25.38
CA VAL A 465 -1.85 -2.02 26.69
C VAL A 465 -2.83 -2.45 27.78
N THR A 466 -2.44 -3.38 28.65
CA THR A 466 -3.21 -3.68 29.86
C THR A 466 -2.84 -2.70 30.98
N TRP A 467 -3.85 -2.06 31.54
CA TRP A 467 -3.74 -1.15 32.68
C TRP A 467 -4.37 -1.80 33.90
N SER A 468 -3.57 -2.03 34.93
CA SER A 468 -4.07 -2.44 36.24
C SER A 468 -4.50 -1.21 37.04
N ARG A 469 -5.59 -1.33 37.80
CA ARG A 469 -6.07 -0.27 38.70
C ARG A 469 -5.39 -0.35 40.06
N VAL A 470 -4.81 0.77 40.48
CA VAL A 470 -4.19 0.95 41.81
C VAL A 470 -5.30 1.17 42.85
N THR A 471 -5.10 0.74 44.10
CA THR A 471 -6.11 0.86 45.17
C THR A 471 -6.41 2.31 45.59
N ASP A 472 -5.66 3.29 45.12
CA ASP A 472 -5.95 4.73 45.27
C ASP A 472 -6.96 5.25 44.22
N GLY A 473 -7.36 4.41 43.27
CA GLY A 473 -8.30 4.71 42.19
C GLY A 473 -7.65 4.96 40.82
N ASN A 474 -6.34 5.22 40.77
CA ASN A 474 -5.58 5.50 39.54
C ASN A 474 -5.22 4.23 38.76
N TRP A 475 -4.52 4.39 37.63
CA TRP A 475 -4.17 3.33 36.69
C TRP A 475 -2.68 3.28 36.37
N ILE A 476 -2.14 2.07 36.17
CA ILE A 476 -0.73 1.82 35.85
C ILE A 476 -0.58 0.79 34.73
N ASP A 477 0.32 1.07 33.80
CA ASP A 477 0.74 0.21 32.68
C ASP A 477 1.42 -1.07 33.22
N GLU A 478 0.81 -2.24 32.98
CA GLU A 478 1.29 -3.53 33.48
C GLU A 478 2.65 -3.93 32.91
N THR A 479 3.06 -3.39 31.75
CA THR A 479 4.40 -3.64 31.19
C THR A 479 5.53 -3.06 32.05
N ARG A 480 5.20 -2.23 33.05
CA ARG A 480 6.14 -1.63 34.02
C ARG A 480 6.15 -2.35 35.36
N LEU A 481 5.40 -3.44 35.49
CA LEU A 481 5.23 -4.19 36.74
C LEU A 481 5.88 -5.57 36.67
N SER A 482 6.19 -6.10 37.84
CA SER A 482 6.40 -7.53 38.08
C SER A 482 5.47 -7.99 39.18
N PHE A 483 4.77 -9.09 38.93
CA PHE A 483 3.87 -9.72 39.88
C PHE A 483 4.61 -10.81 40.67
N PRO A 484 4.33 -10.99 41.96
CA PRO A 484 4.89 -12.09 42.73
C PRO A 484 4.46 -13.43 42.11
N SER A 485 5.40 -14.35 41.91
CA SER A 485 5.08 -15.70 41.43
C SER A 485 4.12 -16.39 42.42
N PRO A 486 3.10 -17.14 41.94
CA PRO A 486 2.14 -17.78 42.82
C PRO A 486 2.86 -18.75 43.76
N VAL A 487 2.68 -18.56 45.07
CA VAL A 487 3.21 -19.46 46.09
C VAL A 487 2.60 -20.84 45.86
N ARG A 488 3.46 -21.82 45.55
CA ARG A 488 3.05 -23.20 45.29
C ARG A 488 2.68 -23.89 46.60
N THR A 489 1.48 -23.57 47.12
CA THR A 489 0.93 -24.15 48.34
C THR A 489 0.95 -25.67 48.27
N SER A 490 1.58 -26.30 49.27
CA SER A 490 1.60 -27.75 49.42
C SER A 490 0.19 -28.33 49.50
N SER A 491 0.00 -29.53 48.95
CA SER A 491 -1.29 -30.22 48.86
C SER A 491 -2.03 -30.33 50.21
N PRO A 492 -3.37 -30.39 50.21
CA PRO A 492 -4.14 -30.76 51.40
C PRO A 492 -3.74 -32.14 51.94
N PRO A 493 -3.92 -32.42 53.24
CA PRO A 493 -3.63 -33.73 53.81
C PRO A 493 -4.60 -34.80 53.27
N THR A 494 -4.05 -35.81 52.60
CA THR A 494 -4.80 -36.98 52.13
C THR A 494 -5.33 -37.80 53.31
N PRO A 495 -6.57 -38.33 53.28
CA PRO A 495 -7.09 -39.22 54.32
C PRO A 495 -6.26 -40.52 54.46
N ASN A 496 -6.12 -41.01 55.70
CA ASN A 496 -5.48 -42.30 55.96
C ASN A 496 -6.24 -43.46 55.31
N ILE A 497 -5.56 -44.22 54.45
CA ILE A 497 -5.91 -45.61 54.11
C ILE A 497 -4.65 -46.46 54.32
N THR A 498 -4.83 -47.64 54.92
CA THR A 498 -3.76 -48.46 55.50
C THR A 498 -2.91 -49.18 54.44
N ALA A 499 -1.63 -49.39 54.75
CA ALA A 499 -0.56 -49.83 53.85
C ALA A 499 -0.67 -51.27 53.30
N ALA A 500 0.02 -51.52 52.17
CA ALA A 500 0.58 -52.83 51.81
C ALA A 500 1.72 -52.78 50.75
N THR A 501 2.96 -52.49 51.17
CA THR A 501 4.25 -53.00 50.60
C THR A 501 4.64 -52.66 49.12
N PRO A 502 5.93 -52.81 48.70
CA PRO A 502 6.55 -51.88 47.73
C PRO A 502 7.12 -52.48 46.40
N ASP A 503 7.52 -51.58 45.50
CA ASP A 503 8.71 -51.57 44.59
C ASP A 503 9.13 -52.84 43.81
N PRO A 504 9.45 -52.73 42.49
CA PRO A 504 10.73 -52.06 42.13
C PRO A 504 10.91 -51.39 40.73
N VAL A 505 11.51 -50.19 40.75
CA VAL A 505 12.71 -49.75 39.96
C VAL A 505 12.60 -49.59 38.41
N ILE A 506 13.63 -48.93 37.83
CA ILE A 506 13.97 -48.71 36.40
C ILE A 506 13.28 -47.49 35.74
N ALA A 507 13.99 -46.53 35.11
CA ALA A 507 15.40 -46.12 35.21
C ALA A 507 15.60 -44.67 34.71
N GLU A 508 16.71 -44.05 35.13
CA GLU A 508 17.17 -42.70 34.79
C GLU A 508 17.72 -42.56 33.35
N LYS A 509 17.51 -41.39 32.68
CA LYS A 509 18.55 -40.80 31.79
C LYS A 509 18.44 -39.28 31.47
N THR A 510 18.80 -38.47 32.46
CA THR A 510 19.85 -37.40 32.43
C THR A 510 20.82 -37.49 31.20
N GLN A 511 21.25 -36.45 30.45
CA GLN A 511 20.96 -34.99 30.41
C GLN A 511 21.59 -34.31 29.14
N ALA A 512 20.97 -33.20 28.67
CA ALA A 512 21.63 -31.93 28.27
C ALA A 512 22.71 -31.93 27.11
N PRO A 513 23.54 -30.87 26.89
CA PRO A 513 23.12 -29.73 26.04
C PRO A 513 24.19 -29.13 25.09
N GLN A 514 23.75 -28.25 24.17
CA GLN A 514 24.46 -27.07 23.57
C GLN A 514 23.56 -26.48 22.45
N LYS A 515 23.65 -25.24 21.95
CA LYS A 515 24.06 -23.86 22.32
C LYS A 515 23.64 -23.00 21.07
N PRO A 516 23.57 -21.66 21.07
CA PRO A 516 22.87 -20.90 20.02
C PRO A 516 23.74 -20.56 18.80
N THR A 517 23.07 -20.16 17.71
CA THR A 517 23.65 -19.61 16.48
C THR A 517 23.18 -18.17 16.28
N GLU A 518 24.07 -17.28 15.83
CA GLU A 518 23.82 -15.83 15.66
C GLU A 518 23.23 -15.48 14.28
N ALA A 519 22.72 -14.24 14.15
CA ALA A 519 22.22 -13.69 12.90
C ALA A 519 23.33 -13.00 12.05
N PRO A 520 23.30 -13.11 10.71
CA PRO A 520 24.31 -12.48 9.85
C PRO A 520 24.02 -10.99 9.55
N GLY A 521 25.02 -10.14 9.72
CA GLY A 521 24.96 -8.71 9.36
C GLY A 521 25.31 -8.41 7.90
N ARG A 522 24.82 -7.28 7.36
CA ARG A 522 25.16 -6.76 6.02
C ARG A 522 26.38 -5.82 6.07
N PRO A 523 27.55 -6.20 5.51
CA PRO A 523 28.44 -5.18 4.92
C PRO A 523 29.13 -5.56 3.59
N GLU A 524 29.19 -6.85 3.21
CA GLU A 524 30.05 -7.36 2.12
C GLU A 524 29.74 -6.74 0.73
N VAL A 525 28.47 -6.57 0.38
CA VAL A 525 28.02 -6.10 -0.95
C VAL A 525 28.50 -4.68 -1.25
N VAL A 526 28.46 -3.78 -0.24
CA VAL A 526 28.85 -2.37 -0.40
C VAL A 526 30.37 -2.25 -0.63
N ARG A 527 31.18 -3.06 0.06
CA ARG A 527 32.64 -3.08 -0.12
C ARG A 527 33.02 -3.45 -1.54
N ASN A 528 32.37 -4.46 -2.12
CA ASN A 528 32.68 -4.94 -3.46
C ASN A 528 32.24 -3.93 -4.55
N LEU A 529 31.10 -3.23 -4.35
CA LEU A 529 30.63 -2.19 -5.27
C LEU A 529 31.59 -0.98 -5.32
N ILE A 530 32.09 -0.53 -4.17
CA ILE A 530 33.05 0.59 -4.08
C ILE A 530 34.36 0.26 -4.82
N ILE A 531 34.86 -0.97 -4.68
CA ILE A 531 36.08 -1.43 -5.38
C ILE A 531 35.86 -1.44 -6.91
N ALA A 532 34.71 -1.90 -7.38
CA ALA A 532 34.38 -1.90 -8.81
C ALA A 532 34.32 -0.48 -9.40
N VAL A 533 33.68 0.47 -8.71
CA VAL A 533 33.61 1.88 -9.13
C VAL A 533 34.99 2.55 -9.14
N ALA A 534 35.83 2.28 -8.14
CA ALA A 534 37.20 2.81 -8.09
C ALA A 534 38.06 2.32 -9.27
N LEU A 535 37.97 1.02 -9.62
CA LEU A 535 38.68 0.46 -10.77
C LEU A 535 38.19 1.05 -12.10
N LEU A 536 36.87 1.26 -12.25
CA LEU A 536 36.28 1.88 -13.44
C LEU A 536 36.80 3.32 -13.65
N LEU A 537 36.85 4.12 -12.57
CA LEU A 537 37.35 5.50 -12.63
C LEU A 537 38.85 5.57 -12.98
N ILE A 538 39.66 4.61 -12.49
CA ILE A 538 41.09 4.50 -12.86
C ILE A 538 41.24 4.19 -14.35
N PHE A 539 40.42 3.28 -14.91
CA PHE A 539 40.42 2.98 -16.34
C PHE A 539 39.99 4.18 -17.20
N VAL A 540 38.97 4.93 -16.78
CA VAL A 540 38.53 6.15 -17.49
C VAL A 540 39.61 7.24 -17.45
N ALA A 541 40.27 7.44 -16.31
CA ALA A 541 41.39 8.38 -16.19
C ALA A 541 42.59 7.99 -17.08
N ALA A 542 42.89 6.69 -17.21
CA ALA A 542 43.93 6.20 -18.11
C ALA A 542 43.55 6.39 -19.59
N ALA A 543 42.29 6.18 -19.96
CA ALA A 543 41.79 6.34 -21.34
C ALA A 543 41.77 7.80 -21.82
N ILE A 544 41.53 8.76 -20.92
CA ILE A 544 41.57 10.20 -21.20
C ILE A 544 43.02 10.76 -21.13
N GLY A 545 43.97 9.95 -20.64
CA GLY A 545 45.22 10.42 -20.05
C GLY A 545 46.40 10.78 -20.96
N VAL A 546 46.36 10.58 -22.29
CA VAL A 546 47.44 11.04 -23.21
C VAL A 546 46.94 11.44 -24.60
N ASP A 547 46.71 12.74 -24.81
CA ASP A 547 47.58 13.53 -25.71
C ASP A 547 47.53 15.03 -25.38
N ILE A 548 48.33 15.44 -24.40
CA ILE A 548 48.81 16.82 -24.29
C ILE A 548 50.32 16.78 -24.03
N ARG A 549 51.11 16.32 -25.01
CA ARG A 549 52.58 16.49 -24.94
C ARG A 549 53.40 16.59 -26.23
N GLN A 550 52.80 16.86 -27.40
CA GLN A 550 53.56 17.26 -28.61
C GLN A 550 53.01 18.51 -29.32
N ARG A 551 53.03 19.68 -28.66
CA ARG A 551 53.24 20.99 -29.33
C ARG A 551 54.08 21.95 -28.48
N ARG A 552 55.36 22.05 -28.83
CA ARG A 552 56.18 23.26 -28.78
C ARG A 552 56.96 23.33 -30.09
#